data_AF-R7UKV3-F1
#
_entry.id   AF-R7UKV3-F1
#
_cell.length_a   1.000
_cell.length_b   1.000
_cell.length_c   1.000
_cell.angle_alpha   90.00
_cell.angle_beta   90.00
_cell.angle_gamma   90.00
#
_symmetry.space_group_name_H-M   'P 1'
#
loop_
_entity.id
_entity.type
_entity.pdbx_description
1 polymer ?
#
loop_
_entity_poly.entity_id
_entity_poly.type
_entity_poly.pdbx_seq_one_letter_code
_entity_poly.pdbx_strand_id
1 'polypeptide(L)'
;MAMAAPTPVSALVHSSTLVTAGGVWLWFGQVREGTYMGHHTSYVSRGLRAGMLLFIMSEALFFFGFFWAFFHRSLRPNPEPIRPFAIPLLNTAILLGSGFRVTWAHHALIEEYLDAPFTIADGIYGSIFFVTTGFHGLHVIIGTIFLRVNLFRVIGHHFSVSHHLGFEFGA
;
A
#
# COMPACT_ATOMS: atom_id res chain seq x y z
N MET A 1 -41.51 10.92 4.37
CA MET A 1 -40.29 11.43 3.71
C MET A 1 -39.52 10.23 3.19
N ALA A 2 -39.62 9.91 1.89
CA ALA A 2 -38.95 8.75 1.31
C ALA A 2 -37.44 9.03 1.24
N MET A 3 -36.62 8.17 1.87
CA MET A 3 -35.16 8.25 1.71
C MET A 3 -34.85 7.90 0.24
N ALA A 4 -34.28 8.85 -0.50
CA ALA A 4 -33.81 8.61 -1.86
C ALA A 4 -32.77 7.48 -1.82
N ALA A 5 -32.87 6.53 -2.77
CA ALA A 5 -31.88 5.47 -2.89
C ALA A 5 -30.48 6.08 -3.12
N PRO A 6 -29.43 5.56 -2.46
CA PRO A 6 -28.08 6.08 -2.64
C PRO A 6 -27.65 5.95 -4.11
N THR A 7 -26.95 6.97 -4.62
CA THR A 7 -26.36 6.92 -5.95
C THR A 7 -25.29 5.82 -6.01
N PRO A 8 -24.98 5.25 -7.19
CA PRO A 8 -23.96 4.21 -7.31
C PRO A 8 -22.61 4.61 -6.71
N VAL A 9 -22.24 5.89 -6.83
CA VAL A 9 -21.02 6.44 -6.26
C VAL A 9 -21.09 6.47 -4.72
N SER A 10 -22.19 6.95 -4.13
CA SER A 10 -22.30 6.98 -2.67
C SER A 10 -22.37 5.59 -2.06
N ALA A 11 -23.00 4.63 -2.76
CA ALA A 11 -22.98 3.23 -2.37
C ALA A 11 -21.56 2.63 -2.37
N LEU A 12 -20.73 2.95 -3.37
CA LEU A 12 -19.33 2.52 -3.44
C LEU A 12 -18.48 3.15 -2.33
N VAL A 13 -18.69 4.43 -2.03
CA VAL A 13 -17.97 5.12 -0.94
C VAL A 13 -18.36 4.53 0.42
N HIS A 14 -19.64 4.24 0.63
CA HIS A 14 -20.08 3.60 1.88
C HIS A 14 -19.54 2.18 2.01
N SER A 15 -19.57 1.37 0.95
CA SER A 15 -19.05 0.00 1.01
C SER A 15 -17.54 -0.04 1.27
N SER A 16 -16.76 0.81 0.60
CA SER A 16 -15.30 0.91 0.83
C SER A 16 -14.96 1.39 2.25
N THR A 17 -15.72 2.35 2.78
CA THR A 17 -15.56 2.82 4.17
C THR A 17 -15.84 1.70 5.17
N LEU A 18 -16.91 0.92 4.95
CA LEU A 18 -17.28 -0.20 5.82
C LEU A 18 -16.24 -1.32 5.80
N VAL A 19 -15.73 -1.68 4.62
CA VAL A 19 -14.66 -2.69 4.49
C VAL A 19 -13.41 -2.25 5.24
N THR A 20 -13.01 -1.00 5.08
CA THR A 20 -11.81 -0.46 5.75
C THR A 20 -11.99 -0.43 7.27
N ALA A 21 -13.12 0.06 7.76
CA ALA A 21 -13.43 0.08 9.19
C ALA A 21 -13.50 -1.33 9.79
N GLY A 22 -14.10 -2.28 9.06
CA GLY A 22 -14.14 -3.69 9.44
C GLY A 22 -12.73 -4.31 9.51
N GLY A 23 -11.87 -4.03 8.54
CA GLY A 23 -10.47 -4.49 8.55
C GLY A 23 -9.68 -3.96 9.75
N VAL A 24 -9.83 -2.67 10.07
CA VAL A 24 -9.20 -2.06 11.25
C VAL A 24 -9.72 -2.70 12.54
N TRP A 25 -11.02 -2.93 12.65
CA TRP A 25 -11.63 -3.61 13.80
C TRP A 25 -11.08 -5.03 14.00
N LEU A 26 -11.01 -5.83 12.93
CA LEU A 26 -10.46 -7.18 12.98
C LEU A 26 -8.98 -7.18 13.38
N TRP A 27 -8.21 -6.21 12.90
CA TRP A 27 -6.80 -6.09 13.26
C TRP A 27 -6.60 -5.83 14.76
N PHE A 28 -7.35 -4.89 15.35
CA PHE A 28 -7.32 -4.69 16.80
C PHE A 28 -7.81 -5.93 17.57
N GLY A 29 -8.75 -6.68 17.01
CA GLY A 29 -9.14 -8.01 17.48
C GLY A 29 -7.96 -8.97 17.59
N GLN A 30 -7.16 -9.11 16.51
CA GLN A 30 -5.97 -9.97 16.51
C GLN A 30 -4.89 -9.49 17.48
N VAL A 31 -4.68 -8.17 17.61
CA VAL A 31 -3.75 -7.62 18.60
C VAL A 31 -4.20 -7.98 20.01
N ARG A 32 -5.50 -7.87 20.30
CA ARG A 32 -6.07 -8.22 21.60
C ARG A 32 -5.92 -9.70 21.91
N GLU A 33 -6.26 -10.55 20.95
CA GLU A 33 -6.16 -12.00 21.06
C GLU A 33 -4.70 -12.45 21.30
N GLY A 34 -3.76 -11.95 20.51
CA GLY A 34 -2.35 -12.31 20.62
C GLY A 34 -1.66 -11.75 21.86
N THR A 35 -2.00 -10.53 22.29
CA THR A 35 -1.27 -9.83 23.36
C THR A 35 -1.88 -10.10 24.74
N TYR A 36 -3.21 -10.04 24.88
CA TYR A 36 -3.87 -10.12 26.19
C TYR A 36 -4.47 -11.49 26.49
N MET A 37 -4.90 -12.24 25.46
CA MET A 37 -5.48 -13.58 25.65
C MET A 37 -4.45 -14.71 25.48
N GLY A 38 -3.33 -14.43 24.80
CA GLY A 38 -2.22 -15.38 24.65
C GLY A 38 -2.52 -16.57 23.73
N HIS A 39 -3.50 -16.46 22.84
CA HIS A 39 -3.91 -17.57 21.96
C HIS A 39 -2.96 -17.83 20.77
N HIS A 40 -1.95 -16.97 20.57
CA HIS A 40 -0.94 -17.13 19.53
C HIS A 40 0.10 -18.21 19.91
N THR A 41 -0.32 -19.47 19.86
CA THR A 41 0.58 -20.61 20.03
C THR A 41 1.62 -20.69 18.90
N SER A 42 2.68 -21.46 19.07
CA SER A 42 3.73 -21.64 18.06
C SER A 42 3.21 -22.19 16.71
N TYR A 43 2.11 -22.94 16.71
CA TYR A 43 1.45 -23.39 15.48
C TYR A 43 0.73 -22.22 14.78
N VAL A 44 0.00 -21.41 15.53
CA VAL A 44 -0.70 -20.21 15.01
C VAL A 44 0.32 -19.20 14.47
N SER A 45 1.39 -18.90 15.22
CA SER A 45 2.42 -17.96 14.76
C SER A 45 3.12 -18.45 13.49
N ARG A 46 3.37 -19.75 13.33
CA ARG A 46 3.89 -20.32 12.07
C ARG A 46 2.90 -20.17 10.92
N GLY A 47 1.61 -20.40 11.16
CA GLY A 47 0.55 -20.17 10.18
C GLY A 47 0.46 -18.70 9.75
N LEU A 48 0.55 -17.76 10.69
CA LEU A 48 0.56 -16.33 10.40
C LEU A 48 1.80 -15.90 9.61
N ARG A 49 3.00 -16.47 9.88
CA ARG A 49 4.21 -16.22 9.06
C ARG A 49 4.05 -16.72 7.64
N ALA A 50 3.52 -17.93 7.47
CA ALA A 50 3.25 -18.49 6.14
C ALA A 50 2.20 -17.64 5.40
N GLY A 51 1.15 -17.19 6.09
CA GLY A 51 0.13 -16.29 5.54
C GLY A 51 0.71 -14.96 5.08
N MET A 52 1.56 -14.32 5.91
CA MET A 52 2.22 -13.07 5.54
C MET A 52 3.14 -13.25 4.32
N LEU A 53 3.89 -14.35 4.25
CA LEU A 53 4.72 -14.67 3.09
C LEU A 53 3.87 -14.83 1.83
N LEU A 54 2.76 -15.57 1.90
CA LEU A 54 1.85 -15.76 0.77
C LEU A 54 1.21 -14.44 0.32
N PHE A 55 0.85 -13.57 1.27
CA PHE A 55 0.35 -12.23 0.99
C PHE A 55 1.38 -11.37 0.24
N ILE A 56 2.63 -11.33 0.72
CA ILE A 56 3.72 -10.61 0.04
C ILE A 56 3.95 -11.16 -1.36
N MET A 57 3.93 -12.48 -1.52
CA MET A 57 4.05 -13.13 -2.84
C MET A 57 2.89 -12.74 -3.77
N SER A 58 1.65 -12.64 -3.27
CA SER A 58 0.53 -12.19 -4.08
C SER A 58 0.64 -10.73 -4.50
N GLU A 59 1.13 -9.85 -3.62
CA GLU A 59 1.38 -8.43 -3.97
C GLU A 59 2.49 -8.32 -5.02
N ALA A 60 3.58 -9.09 -4.88
CA ALA A 60 4.65 -9.11 -5.86
C ALA A 60 4.16 -9.55 -7.26
N LEU A 61 3.30 -10.57 -7.33
CA LEU A 61 2.70 -11.04 -8.57
C LEU A 61 1.68 -10.04 -9.15
N PHE A 62 0.92 -9.35 -8.30
CA PHE A 62 0.03 -8.27 -8.70
C PHE A 62 0.80 -7.14 -9.38
N PHE A 63 1.92 -6.67 -8.78
CA PHE A 63 2.79 -5.68 -9.40
C PHE A 63 3.48 -6.19 -10.66
N PHE A 64 3.90 -7.47 -10.68
CA PHE A 64 4.48 -8.09 -11.87
C PHE A 64 3.56 -7.97 -13.10
N GLY A 65 2.24 -8.06 -12.92
CA GLY A 65 1.27 -7.85 -14.00
C GLY A 65 1.35 -6.47 -14.65
N PHE A 66 1.51 -5.40 -13.85
CA PHE A 66 1.65 -4.03 -14.37
C PHE A 66 3.00 -3.82 -15.08
N PHE A 67 4.09 -4.35 -14.52
CA PHE A 67 5.40 -4.30 -15.17
C PHE A 67 5.40 -5.08 -16.49
N TRP A 68 4.77 -6.25 -16.53
CA TRP A 68 4.60 -7.01 -17.76
C TRP A 68 3.84 -6.21 -18.82
N ALA A 69 2.73 -5.56 -18.46
CA ALA A 69 1.96 -4.70 -19.37
C ALA A 69 2.80 -3.52 -19.90
N PHE A 70 3.59 -2.89 -19.03
CA PHE A 70 4.54 -1.84 -19.40
C PHE A 70 5.58 -2.35 -20.42
N PHE A 71 6.27 -3.44 -20.10
CA PHE A 71 7.31 -3.98 -20.97
C PHE A 71 6.76 -4.44 -22.31
N HIS A 72 5.62 -5.14 -22.31
CA HIS A 72 4.94 -5.59 -23.52
C HIS A 72 4.58 -4.43 -24.46
N ARG A 73 4.25 -3.24 -23.92
CA ARG A 73 4.00 -2.05 -24.74
C ARG A 73 5.27 -1.30 -25.14
N SER A 74 6.28 -1.26 -24.28
CA SER A 74 7.56 -0.58 -24.51
C SER A 74 8.40 -1.21 -25.63
N LEU A 75 8.23 -2.52 -25.86
CA LEU A 75 8.92 -3.28 -26.92
C LEU A 75 8.38 -3.00 -28.33
N ARG A 76 7.32 -2.19 -28.46
CA ARG A 76 6.80 -1.74 -29.76
C ARG A 76 7.28 -0.31 -30.03
N PRO A 77 7.85 -0.01 -31.21
CA PRO A 77 8.42 1.30 -31.48
C PRO A 77 7.36 2.39 -31.34
N ASN A 78 7.62 3.36 -30.47
CA ASN A 78 6.88 4.61 -30.39
C ASN A 78 7.70 5.71 -31.08
N PRO A 79 7.07 6.65 -31.80
CA PRO A 79 7.78 7.73 -32.50
C PRO A 79 8.35 8.82 -31.56
N GLU A 80 7.94 8.88 -30.29
CA GLU A 80 8.39 9.91 -29.34
C GLU A 80 9.18 9.31 -28.16
N PRO A 81 10.48 9.62 -28.02
CA PRO A 81 11.28 9.24 -26.87
C PRO A 81 10.94 10.11 -25.65
N ILE A 82 10.50 9.47 -24.57
CA ILE A 82 10.19 10.14 -23.30
C ILE A 82 11.50 10.47 -22.56
N ARG A 83 11.60 11.66 -21.95
CA ARG A 83 12.74 12.05 -21.10
C ARG A 83 12.79 11.18 -19.82
N PRO A 84 13.75 10.24 -19.66
CA PRO A 84 13.71 9.23 -18.60
C PRO A 84 13.97 9.76 -17.18
N PHE A 85 14.53 10.97 -17.08
CA PHE A 85 15.25 11.42 -15.88
C PHE A 85 14.55 12.50 -15.06
N ALA A 86 13.42 13.05 -15.51
CA ALA A 86 12.78 14.15 -14.80
C ALA A 86 11.83 13.66 -13.68
N ILE A 87 10.99 12.67 -13.98
CA ILE A 87 9.86 12.28 -13.13
C ILE A 87 10.17 10.97 -12.34
N PRO A 88 10.63 9.87 -12.96
CA PRO A 88 10.92 8.61 -12.22
C PRO A 88 12.17 8.67 -11.32
N LEU A 89 13.15 9.48 -11.68
CA LEU A 89 14.40 9.62 -10.91
C LEU A 89 14.16 10.33 -9.57
N LEU A 90 13.29 11.33 -9.56
CA LEU A 90 12.91 12.06 -8.34
C LEU A 90 12.18 11.11 -7.38
N ASN A 91 11.26 10.29 -7.88
CA ASN A 91 10.59 9.28 -7.07
C ASN A 91 11.54 8.22 -6.53
N THR A 92 12.52 7.79 -7.32
CA THR A 92 13.54 6.85 -6.87
C THR A 92 14.46 7.49 -5.81
N ALA A 93 14.88 8.74 -6.00
CA ALA A 93 15.71 9.47 -5.04
C ALA A 93 14.99 9.75 -3.72
N ILE A 94 13.69 10.06 -3.77
CA ILE A 94 12.84 10.26 -2.60
C ILE A 94 12.61 8.93 -1.89
N LEU A 95 12.28 7.85 -2.60
CA LEU A 95 12.11 6.52 -2.02
C LEU A 95 13.38 6.02 -1.33
N LEU A 96 14.54 6.13 -2.00
CA LEU A 96 15.84 5.76 -1.43
C LEU A 96 16.30 6.71 -0.30
N GLY A 97 15.84 7.97 -0.30
CA GLY A 97 16.09 8.94 0.77
C GLY A 97 15.09 8.88 1.93
N SER A 98 13.95 8.21 1.77
CA SER A 98 12.80 8.26 2.69
C SER A 98 12.93 7.38 3.94
N GLY A 99 14.13 7.32 4.52
CA GLY A 99 14.28 7.22 5.97
C GLY A 99 13.72 8.44 6.71
N PHE A 100 13.35 9.51 5.99
CA PHE A 100 12.69 10.71 6.53
C PHE A 100 11.34 11.02 5.84
N ARG A 101 10.27 10.90 6.62
CA ARG A 101 8.89 11.43 6.44
C ARG A 101 8.12 11.06 5.16
N VAL A 102 7.17 10.13 5.36
CA VAL A 102 5.97 9.88 4.53
C VAL A 102 5.26 11.15 4.07
N THR A 103 5.26 12.20 4.88
CA THR A 103 4.62 13.49 4.57
C THR A 103 5.31 14.23 3.41
N TRP A 104 6.64 14.09 3.28
CA TRP A 104 7.40 14.69 2.18
C TRP A 104 7.27 13.88 0.90
N ALA A 105 7.29 12.54 0.99
CA ALA A 105 6.98 11.68 -0.15
C ALA A 105 5.55 11.91 -0.67
N HIS A 106 4.58 12.09 0.22
CA HIS A 106 3.20 12.43 -0.14
C HIS A 106 3.08 13.82 -0.78
N HIS A 107 3.75 14.84 -0.22
CA HIS A 107 3.75 16.18 -0.84
C HIS A 107 4.44 16.17 -2.21
N ALA A 108 5.59 15.50 -2.34
CA ALA A 108 6.29 15.39 -3.60
C ALA A 108 5.48 14.63 -4.67
N LEU A 109 4.78 13.55 -4.29
CA LEU A 109 3.84 12.87 -5.19
C LEU A 109 2.70 13.78 -5.65
N ILE A 110 2.14 14.60 -4.76
CA ILE A 110 1.06 15.52 -5.13
C ILE A 110 1.58 16.60 -6.10
N GLU A 111 2.73 17.20 -5.82
CA GLU A 111 3.36 18.19 -6.70
C GLU A 111 3.69 17.56 -8.07
N GLU A 112 4.18 16.33 -8.09
CA GLU A 112 4.46 15.59 -9.33
C GLU A 112 3.21 15.31 -10.17
N TYR A 113 2.09 14.93 -9.55
CA TYR A 113 0.83 14.68 -10.26
C TYR A 113 0.23 15.97 -10.83
N LEU A 114 0.45 17.11 -10.18
CA LEU A 114 -0.07 18.41 -10.62
C LEU A 114 0.77 19.02 -11.76
N ASP A 115 2.10 18.80 -11.74
CA ASP A 115 3.03 19.30 -12.76
C ASP A 115 3.24 18.33 -13.94
N ALA A 116 2.66 17.13 -13.89
CA ALA A 116 2.77 16.16 -14.97
C ALA A 116 2.10 16.69 -16.26
N PRO A 117 2.80 16.70 -17.42
CA PRO A 117 2.24 17.20 -18.68
C PRO A 117 1.27 16.19 -19.35
N PHE A 118 0.91 15.11 -18.65
CA PHE A 118 0.03 14.05 -19.12
C PHE A 118 -0.87 13.56 -17.98
N THR A 119 -2.03 13.03 -18.32
CA THR A 119 -3.09 12.56 -17.43
C THR A 119 -3.29 11.05 -17.53
N ILE A 120 -4.11 10.46 -16.65
CA ILE A 120 -4.48 9.04 -16.71
C ILE A 120 -5.21 8.67 -18.00
N ALA A 121 -5.83 9.65 -18.67
CA ALA A 121 -6.56 9.48 -19.91
C ALA A 121 -5.67 9.55 -21.17
N ASP A 122 -4.38 9.89 -21.03
CA ASP A 122 -3.44 10.06 -22.14
C ASP A 122 -2.85 8.72 -22.60
N GLY A 123 -3.75 7.82 -22.97
CA GLY A 123 -3.46 6.52 -23.54
C GLY A 123 -2.75 5.56 -22.56
N ILE A 124 -2.20 4.50 -23.14
CA ILE A 124 -1.67 3.35 -22.39
C ILE A 124 -0.52 3.77 -21.45
N TYR A 125 0.31 4.73 -21.85
CA TYR A 125 1.44 5.18 -21.02
C TYR A 125 0.96 5.91 -19.77
N GLY A 126 0.10 6.93 -19.91
CA GLY A 126 -0.46 7.67 -18.77
C GLY A 126 -1.22 6.73 -17.83
N SER A 127 -2.06 5.84 -18.38
CA SER A 127 -2.82 4.88 -17.58
C SER A 127 -1.91 3.92 -16.78
N ILE A 128 -0.89 3.30 -17.39
CA ILE A 128 0.01 2.37 -16.68
C ILE A 128 0.86 3.11 -15.65
N PHE A 129 1.37 4.30 -15.99
CA PHE A 129 2.16 5.12 -15.09
C PHE A 129 1.37 5.43 -13.81
N PHE A 130 0.22 6.09 -13.94
CA PHE A 130 -0.59 6.56 -12.80
C PHE A 130 -1.16 5.42 -11.97
N VAL A 131 -1.52 4.28 -12.58
CA VAL A 131 -1.98 3.10 -11.86
C VAL A 131 -0.83 2.49 -11.06
N THR A 132 0.35 2.31 -11.65
CA THR A 132 1.50 1.66 -10.97
C THR A 132 2.03 2.52 -9.83
N THR A 133 2.22 3.83 -10.06
CA THR A 133 2.68 4.77 -9.02
C THR A 133 1.61 4.99 -7.94
N GLY A 134 0.33 5.04 -8.34
CA GLY A 134 -0.79 5.17 -7.41
C GLY A 134 -0.93 3.97 -6.47
N PHE A 135 -0.87 2.74 -6.99
CA PHE A 135 -0.89 1.53 -6.17
C PHE A 135 0.35 1.40 -5.27
N HIS A 136 1.52 1.80 -5.75
CA HIS A 136 2.72 1.87 -4.91
C HIS A 136 2.57 2.89 -3.78
N GLY A 137 2.07 4.10 -4.07
CA GLY A 137 1.78 5.11 -3.05
C GLY A 137 0.80 4.62 -1.98
N LEU A 138 -0.27 3.93 -2.40
CA LEU A 138 -1.21 3.29 -1.48
C LEU A 138 -0.50 2.25 -0.58
N HIS A 139 0.35 1.39 -1.15
CA HIS A 139 1.12 0.41 -0.41
C HIS A 139 2.01 1.04 0.66
N VAL A 140 2.72 2.12 0.31
CA VAL A 140 3.55 2.88 1.26
C VAL A 140 2.68 3.44 2.38
N ILE A 141 1.51 4.01 2.09
CA ILE A 141 0.59 4.52 3.11
C ILE A 141 0.17 3.39 4.07
N ILE A 142 -0.27 2.24 3.55
CA ILE A 142 -0.67 1.09 4.38
C ILE A 142 0.50 0.59 5.23
N GLY A 143 1.69 0.44 4.66
CA GLY A 143 2.90 0.04 5.38
C GLY A 143 3.28 1.02 6.50
N THR A 144 3.12 2.32 6.27
CA THR A 144 3.43 3.33 7.29
C THR A 144 2.42 3.35 8.44
N ILE A 145 1.14 3.08 8.17
CA ILE A 145 0.13 2.86 9.21
C ILE A 145 0.49 1.61 10.02
N PHE A 146 0.90 0.53 9.35
CA PHE A 146 1.34 -0.71 10.00
C PHE A 146 2.52 -0.47 10.96
N LEU A 147 3.56 0.21 10.49
CA LEU A 147 4.73 0.59 11.30
C LEU A 147 4.36 1.51 12.47
N ARG A 148 3.47 2.48 12.24
CA ARG A 148 3.00 3.38 13.30
C ARG A 148 2.26 2.63 14.41
N VAL A 149 1.42 1.65 14.06
CA VAL A 149 0.75 0.81 15.07
C VAL A 149 1.77 -0.04 15.83
N ASN A 150 2.74 -0.62 15.15
CA ASN A 150 3.82 -1.36 15.82
C ASN A 150 4.63 -0.46 16.76
N LEU A 151 4.91 0.79 16.39
CA LEU A 151 5.56 1.76 17.27
C LEU A 151 4.76 1.99 18.56
N PHE A 152 3.44 2.23 18.45
CA PHE A 152 2.60 2.38 19.64
C PHE A 152 2.58 1.13 20.52
N ARG A 153 2.62 -0.07 19.92
CA ARG A 153 2.68 -1.34 20.65
C ARG A 153 4.03 -1.57 21.34
N VAL A 154 5.13 -1.11 20.75
CA VAL A 154 6.45 -1.12 21.41
C VAL A 154 6.43 -0.21 22.64
N ILE A 155 5.92 1.02 22.51
CA ILE A 155 5.81 1.98 23.63
C ILE A 155 4.90 1.43 24.73
N GLY A 156 3.82 0.74 24.37
CA GLY A 156 2.91 0.07 25.31
C GLY A 156 3.44 -1.26 25.89
N HIS A 157 4.70 -1.63 25.62
CA HIS A 157 5.31 -2.89 26.08
C HIS A 157 4.53 -4.17 25.69
N HIS A 158 3.87 -4.17 24.53
CA HIS A 158 3.08 -5.31 24.05
C HIS A 158 3.92 -6.42 23.37
N PHE A 159 5.22 -6.23 23.20
CA PHE A 159 6.11 -7.18 22.55
C PHE A 159 7.12 -7.77 23.53
N SER A 160 7.48 -9.02 23.32
CA SER A 160 8.55 -9.71 24.05
C SER A 160 9.57 -10.31 23.07
N VAL A 161 10.73 -10.72 23.59
CA VAL A 161 11.79 -11.36 22.79
C VAL A 161 11.29 -12.62 22.08
N SER A 162 10.35 -13.36 22.68
CA SER A 162 9.75 -14.55 22.09
C SER A 162 8.46 -14.30 21.30
N HIS A 163 7.82 -13.13 21.48
CA HIS A 163 6.54 -12.80 20.88
C HIS A 163 6.51 -11.36 20.36
N HIS A 164 7.04 -11.18 19.15
CA HIS A 164 7.12 -9.91 18.42
C HIS A 164 6.66 -10.03 16.95
N LEU A 165 5.75 -10.97 16.69
CA LEU A 165 5.31 -11.31 15.32
C LEU A 165 4.81 -10.10 14.50
N GLY A 166 4.11 -9.15 15.14
CA GLY A 166 3.68 -7.93 14.46
C GLY A 166 4.84 -7.06 13.97
N PHE A 167 5.94 -7.03 14.73
CA PHE A 167 7.17 -6.35 14.34
C PHE A 167 7.89 -7.09 13.21
N GLU A 168 7.95 -8.44 13.26
CA GLU A 168 8.50 -9.26 12.17
C GLU A 168 7.82 -8.98 10.82
N PHE A 169 6.50 -8.76 10.80
CA PHE A 169 5.76 -8.47 9.57
C PHE A 169 5.92 -7.06 9.04
N GLY A 170 6.46 -6.15 9.85
CA GLY A 170 6.67 -4.75 9.46
C GLY A 170 8.08 -4.48 8.93
N ALA A 171 8.99 -5.44 9.11
CA ALA A 171 10.35 -5.41 8.61
C ALA A 171 10.40 -6.00 7.20
#